data_AF-A0A7X8LTH1-F1
#
_entry.id   AF-A0A7X8LTH1-F1
#
_cell.length_a   1.000
_cell.length_b   1.000
_cell.length_c   1.000
_cell.angle_alpha   90.00
_cell.angle_beta   90.00
_cell.angle_gamma   90.00
#
_symmetry.space_group_name_H-M   'P 1'
#
loop_
_entity.id
_entity.type
_entity.pdbx_description
1 polymer ?
#
loop_
_entity_poly.entity_id
_entity_poly.type
_entity_poly.pdbx_seq_one_letter_code
_entity_poly.pdbx_strand_id
1 'polypeptide(L)'
;MRPLTFAAFAALSVFAPAAALALQVCAWAPGPAEGKSDIALSGGLVLSGVALRPGVGPGGRVLALAADKKFPAAGIFILDKAFLERLESAHKSGAPRAWRILQTAPALKVEYARALESNFRIADVGISFDGELLAVFGVNRRRSGGVDAYAAEPPASLEIRDKNLLEQAGRLAIDAGKKVFYARR
;
A
#
# COMPACT_ATOMS: atom_id res chain seq x y z
N MET A 1 44.08 -39.64 27.74
CA MET A 1 42.65 -39.44 27.39
C MET A 1 42.51 -38.03 26.84
N ARG A 2 42.01 -37.89 25.60
CA ARG A 2 42.00 -36.62 24.84
C ARG A 2 40.78 -35.77 25.21
N PRO A 3 40.88 -34.43 25.29
CA PRO A 3 39.71 -33.57 25.44
C PRO A 3 38.98 -33.43 24.09
N LEU A 4 37.67 -33.64 24.11
CA LEU A 4 36.76 -33.35 22.99
C LEU A 4 36.49 -31.85 22.95
N THR A 5 37.04 -31.17 21.97
CA THR A 5 36.73 -29.78 21.59
C THR A 5 35.36 -29.75 20.90
N PHE A 6 34.34 -29.21 21.56
CA PHE A 6 33.09 -28.80 20.91
C PHE A 6 33.29 -27.41 20.30
N ALA A 7 33.57 -27.36 19.00
CA ALA A 7 33.42 -26.15 18.20
C ALA A 7 31.92 -25.92 17.93
N ALA A 8 31.29 -25.07 18.73
CA ALA A 8 29.94 -24.61 18.46
C ALA A 8 29.98 -23.60 17.30
N PHE A 9 29.48 -24.03 16.14
CA PHE A 9 29.25 -23.21 14.95
C PHE A 9 28.12 -22.21 15.26
N ALA A 10 28.46 -21.02 15.74
CA ALA A 10 27.53 -19.90 15.84
C ALA A 10 27.34 -19.30 14.44
N ALA A 11 26.46 -19.91 13.64
CA ALA A 11 25.91 -19.29 12.44
C ALA A 11 24.98 -18.16 12.88
N LEU A 12 25.56 -16.98 13.12
CA LEU A 12 24.79 -15.74 13.22
C LEU A 12 24.16 -15.50 11.85
N SER A 13 22.87 -15.82 11.74
CA SER A 13 22.00 -15.43 10.65
C SER A 13 22.00 -13.90 10.58
N VAL A 14 22.85 -13.35 9.72
CA VAL A 14 22.78 -11.94 9.32
C VAL A 14 21.47 -11.79 8.57
N PHE A 15 20.41 -11.46 9.29
CA PHE A 15 19.23 -10.82 8.71
C PHE A 15 19.73 -9.50 8.12
N ALA A 16 20.12 -9.53 6.84
CA ALA A 16 20.21 -8.31 6.07
C ALA A 16 18.81 -7.68 6.15
N PRO A 17 18.65 -6.46 6.70
CA PRO A 17 17.41 -5.75 6.49
C PRO A 17 17.27 -5.63 4.98
N ALA A 18 16.22 -6.23 4.41
CA ALA A 18 15.85 -5.96 3.04
C ALA A 18 15.71 -4.44 2.96
N ALA A 19 16.69 -3.79 2.32
CA ALA A 19 16.61 -2.37 2.07
C ALA A 19 15.34 -2.18 1.25
N ALA A 20 14.30 -1.61 1.87
CA ALA A 20 13.09 -1.22 1.18
C ALA A 20 13.55 -0.30 0.04
N LEU A 21 13.38 -0.77 -1.20
CA LEU A 21 13.69 0.04 -2.36
C LEU A 21 12.62 1.12 -2.43
N ALA A 22 13.01 2.37 -2.26
CA ALA A 22 12.10 3.51 -2.25
C ALA A 22 11.18 3.50 -3.49
N LEU A 23 9.88 3.73 -3.32
CA LEU A 23 8.91 3.75 -4.43
C LEU A 23 9.35 4.79 -5.45
N GLN A 24 9.41 4.38 -6.72
CA GLN A 24 9.86 5.28 -7.77
C GLN A 24 8.70 5.80 -8.60
N VAL A 25 8.76 7.08 -8.97
CA VAL A 25 7.81 7.69 -9.89
C VAL A 25 8.24 7.38 -11.31
N CYS A 26 7.48 6.51 -11.98
CA CYS A 26 7.81 6.00 -13.32
C CYS A 26 7.19 6.82 -14.44
N ALA A 27 6.00 7.37 -14.22
CA ALA A 27 5.33 8.24 -15.19
C ALA A 27 4.37 9.20 -14.50
N TRP A 28 4.14 10.34 -15.16
CA TRP A 28 3.18 11.35 -14.77
C TRP A 28 2.38 11.77 -16.00
N ALA A 29 1.07 11.59 -15.98
CA ALA A 29 0.17 11.92 -17.08
C ALA A 29 -0.99 12.82 -16.61
N PRO A 30 -1.57 13.65 -17.50
CA PRO A 30 -2.85 14.30 -17.21
C PRO A 30 -3.91 13.25 -16.88
N GLY A 31 -4.65 13.46 -15.80
CA GLY A 31 -5.69 12.55 -15.33
C GLY A 31 -7.03 12.82 -16.00
N PRO A 32 -8.07 12.02 -15.65
CA PRO A 32 -9.38 12.10 -16.30
C PRO A 32 -10.21 13.36 -15.98
N ALA A 33 -9.75 14.21 -15.04
CA ALA A 33 -10.40 15.47 -14.71
C ALA A 33 -9.38 16.61 -14.66
N GLU A 34 -9.86 17.82 -14.94
CA GLU A 34 -9.05 19.04 -14.95
C GLU A 34 -8.31 19.24 -13.61
N GLY A 35 -7.01 19.51 -13.69
CA GLY A 35 -6.14 19.67 -12.52
C GLY A 35 -5.79 18.37 -11.78
N LYS A 36 -6.16 17.20 -12.30
CA LYS A 36 -5.75 15.89 -11.78
C LYS A 36 -4.70 15.24 -12.68
N SER A 37 -3.95 14.31 -12.10
CA SER A 37 -2.92 13.55 -12.80
C SER A 37 -3.01 12.07 -12.45
N ASP A 38 -2.55 11.24 -13.37
CA ASP A 38 -2.34 9.83 -13.12
C ASP A 38 -0.83 9.60 -12.98
N ILE A 39 -0.44 8.85 -11.95
CA ILE A 39 0.95 8.65 -11.56
C ILE A 39 1.24 7.15 -11.56
N ALA A 40 2.15 6.71 -12.42
CA ALA A 40 2.65 5.35 -12.37
C ALA A 40 3.84 5.29 -11.42
N LEU A 41 3.81 4.33 -10.50
CA LEU A 41 4.89 4.04 -9.57
C LEU A 41 5.52 2.67 -9.88
N SER A 42 6.66 2.39 -9.25
CA SER A 42 7.30 1.08 -9.28
C SER A 42 6.38 -0.04 -8.78
N GLY A 43 6.65 -1.28 -9.19
CA GLY A 43 5.82 -2.43 -8.84
C GLY A 43 4.46 -2.48 -9.55
N GLY A 44 4.27 -1.70 -10.60
CA GLY A 44 3.02 -1.69 -11.38
C GLY A 44 1.85 -1.01 -10.66
N LEU A 45 2.13 -0.16 -9.68
CA LEU A 45 1.12 0.66 -9.00
C LEU A 45 0.78 1.88 -9.85
N VAL A 46 -0.49 2.22 -9.95
CA VAL A 46 -0.96 3.44 -10.61
C VAL A 46 -1.92 4.17 -9.69
N LEU A 47 -1.62 5.43 -9.41
CA LEU A 47 -2.48 6.35 -8.68
C LEU A 47 -3.26 7.18 -9.70
N SER A 48 -4.59 7.07 -9.67
CA SER A 48 -5.45 7.73 -10.66
C SER A 48 -6.23 8.89 -10.05
N GLY A 49 -6.34 10.00 -10.78
CA GLY A 49 -7.10 11.16 -10.34
C GLY A 49 -6.46 11.88 -9.15
N VAL A 50 -5.14 11.97 -9.15
CA VAL A 50 -4.32 12.63 -8.14
C VAL A 50 -4.34 14.14 -8.30
N ALA A 51 -4.73 14.86 -7.26
CA ALA A 51 -4.38 16.28 -7.12
C ALA A 51 -3.36 16.45 -6.00
N LEU A 52 -2.18 16.99 -6.34
CA LEU A 52 -1.24 17.47 -5.34
C LEU A 52 -1.81 18.74 -4.70
N ARG A 53 -2.27 18.65 -3.45
CA ARG A 53 -2.70 19.80 -2.65
C ARG A 53 -1.87 19.89 -1.37
N PRO A 54 -1.45 21.10 -0.96
CA PRO A 54 -0.80 21.28 0.33
C PRO A 54 -1.81 21.18 1.50
N GLY A 55 -1.61 20.22 2.43
CA GLY A 55 -2.29 20.07 3.75
C GLY A 55 -3.75 19.55 3.69
N VAL A 56 -4.28 18.70 4.59
CA VAL A 56 -4.40 18.80 6.08
C VAL A 56 -4.52 17.39 6.72
N GLY A 57 -3.66 17.05 7.70
CA GLY A 57 -3.76 15.82 8.51
C GLY A 57 -2.56 15.62 9.47
N PRO A 58 -2.70 14.87 10.58
CA PRO A 58 -1.62 14.68 11.55
C PRO A 58 -0.53 13.80 10.94
N GLY A 59 0.57 14.42 10.50
CA GLY A 59 1.68 13.75 9.80
C GLY A 59 2.09 14.40 8.47
N GLY A 60 1.27 15.32 7.94
CA GLY A 60 1.70 16.21 6.86
C GLY A 60 1.56 15.67 5.43
N ARG A 61 0.68 16.34 4.69
CA ARG A 61 0.46 16.35 3.22
C ARG A 61 -0.37 15.16 2.67
N VAL A 62 -1.65 15.44 2.43
CA VAL A 62 -2.61 14.54 1.80
C VAL A 62 -2.57 14.72 0.29
N LEU A 63 -2.39 13.61 -0.43
CA LEU A 63 -2.70 13.51 -1.84
C LEU A 63 -4.23 13.41 -1.95
N ALA A 64 -4.92 14.48 -2.36
CA ALA A 64 -6.37 14.46 -2.51
C ALA A 64 -6.71 13.71 -3.79
N LEU A 65 -6.78 12.38 -3.69
CA LEU A 65 -7.40 11.54 -4.70
C LEU A 65 -8.89 11.81 -4.66
N ALA A 66 -9.50 11.93 -5.84
CA ALA A 66 -10.90 12.27 -6.01
C ALA A 66 -11.80 11.57 -4.96
N ALA A 67 -12.26 12.33 -3.96
CA ALA A 67 -13.27 11.86 -3.03
C ALA A 67 -14.56 11.65 -3.82
N ASP A 68 -15.04 10.41 -3.84
CA ASP A 68 -16.45 10.17 -4.10
C ASP A 68 -17.24 10.84 -2.96
N LYS A 69 -18.24 11.65 -3.30
CA LYS A 69 -19.01 12.47 -2.33
C LYS A 69 -19.71 11.64 -1.24
N LYS A 70 -19.80 10.32 -1.42
CA LYS A 70 -20.36 9.38 -0.42
C LYS A 70 -19.34 8.87 0.60
N PHE A 71 -18.04 8.93 0.34
CA PHE A 71 -17.00 8.40 1.23
C PHE A 71 -15.79 9.37 1.29
N PRO A 72 -15.73 10.28 2.26
CA PRO A 72 -14.66 11.29 2.35
C PRO A 72 -13.27 10.73 2.73
N ALA A 73 -13.16 9.42 3.00
CA ALA A 73 -11.89 8.73 3.20
C ALA A 73 -11.34 8.20 1.87
N ALA A 74 -10.83 9.09 1.02
CA ALA A 74 -9.99 8.73 -0.10
C ALA A 74 -8.75 8.01 0.44
N GLY A 75 -8.78 6.68 0.40
CA GLY A 75 -7.96 5.78 1.19
C GLY A 75 -6.52 5.62 0.71
N ILE A 76 -5.83 6.70 0.35
CA ILE A 76 -4.37 6.65 0.12
C ILE A 76 -3.70 7.85 0.79
N PHE A 77 -2.64 7.59 1.53
CA PHE A 77 -1.86 8.57 2.28
C PHE A 77 -0.39 8.42 1.94
N ILE A 78 0.34 9.54 1.91
CA ILE A 78 1.80 9.51 1.84
C ILE A 78 2.30 9.49 3.28
N LEU A 79 3.16 8.53 3.58
CA LEU A 79 3.80 8.38 4.88
C LEU A 79 5.20 8.99 4.92
N ASP A 80 5.87 9.05 3.77
CA ASP A 80 7.24 9.54 3.66
C ASP A 80 7.35 10.92 2.98
N LYS A 81 8.06 11.83 3.63
CA LYS A 81 8.28 13.20 3.13
C LYS A 81 9.17 13.19 1.88
N ALA A 82 10.17 12.32 1.82
CA ALA A 82 11.08 12.28 0.67
C ALA A 82 10.37 11.74 -0.58
N PHE A 83 9.44 10.80 -0.43
CA PHE A 83 8.55 10.37 -1.51
C PHE A 83 7.69 11.51 -2.05
N LEU A 84 7.16 12.36 -1.18
CA LEU A 84 6.39 13.52 -1.61
C LEU A 84 7.24 14.56 -2.35
N GLU A 85 8.44 14.84 -1.87
CA GLU A 85 9.36 15.74 -2.58
C GLU A 85 9.71 15.18 -3.97
N ARG A 86 9.83 13.86 -4.12
CA ARG A 86 10.00 13.19 -5.42
C ARG A 86 8.78 13.35 -6.32
N LEU A 87 7.56 13.24 -5.77
CA LEU A 87 6.33 13.49 -6.52
C LEU A 87 6.22 14.95 -6.98
N GLU A 88 6.49 15.90 -6.09
CA GLU A 88 6.49 17.34 -6.40
C GLU A 88 7.54 17.69 -7.45
N SER A 89 8.73 17.09 -7.37
CA SER A 89 9.77 17.25 -8.38
C SER A 89 9.32 16.67 -9.71
N ALA A 90 8.81 15.43 -9.75
CA ALA A 90 8.33 14.80 -10.97
C ALA A 90 7.19 15.59 -11.64
N HIS A 91 6.33 16.22 -10.85
CA HIS A 91 5.29 17.11 -11.35
C HIS A 91 5.86 18.37 -12.03
N LYS A 92 6.90 18.98 -11.44
CA LYS A 92 7.50 20.24 -11.94
C LYS A 92 8.47 20.03 -13.10
N SER A 93 9.33 19.02 -13.03
CA SER A 93 10.40 18.76 -14.00
C SER A 93 10.04 17.72 -15.07
N GLY A 94 8.86 17.10 -14.96
CA GLY A 94 8.50 15.89 -15.69
C GLY A 94 9.05 14.63 -15.02
N ALA A 95 8.31 13.52 -15.14
CA ALA A 95 8.75 12.23 -14.60
C ALA A 95 9.94 11.71 -15.41
N PRO A 96 11.02 11.24 -14.75
CA PRO A 96 12.09 10.53 -15.45
C PRO A 96 11.49 9.32 -16.15
N ARG A 97 11.92 9.03 -17.39
CA ARG A 97 11.57 7.78 -18.10
C ARG A 97 12.24 6.60 -17.40
N ALA A 98 11.73 6.22 -16.24
CA ALA A 98 12.21 5.08 -15.46
C ALA A 98 11.62 3.79 -16.02
N TRP A 99 12.00 3.43 -17.25
CA TRP A 99 11.53 2.21 -17.91
C TRP A 99 12.04 0.92 -17.23
N ARG A 100 13.07 1.04 -16.38
CA ARG A 100 13.84 -0.10 -15.85
C ARG A 100 13.50 -0.49 -14.40
N ILE A 101 12.76 0.33 -13.64
CA ILE A 101 12.39 0.05 -12.24
C ILE A 101 11.02 -0.64 -12.11
N LEU A 102 10.38 -0.97 -13.23
CA LEU A 102 9.14 -1.77 -13.27
C LEU A 102 9.25 -3.17 -12.64
N GLN A 103 10.45 -3.63 -12.23
CA GLN A 103 10.68 -5.02 -11.82
C GLN A 103 10.79 -5.28 -10.32
N THR A 104 10.94 -4.28 -9.46
CA THR A 104 10.99 -4.55 -8.01
C THR A 104 9.60 -4.37 -7.42
N ALA A 105 9.06 -5.45 -6.85
CA ALA A 105 7.83 -5.41 -6.09
C ALA A 105 8.07 -4.65 -4.76
N PRO A 106 7.19 -3.71 -4.39
CA PRO A 106 7.32 -2.96 -3.15
C PRO A 106 7.09 -3.88 -1.95
N ALA A 107 7.76 -3.58 -0.84
CA ALA A 107 7.54 -4.25 0.43
C ALA A 107 6.17 -3.86 0.98
N LEU A 108 5.35 -4.85 1.34
CA LEU A 108 4.03 -4.64 1.91
C LEU A 108 4.07 -4.77 3.43
N LYS A 109 3.42 -3.85 4.14
CA LYS A 109 3.25 -3.93 5.60
C LYS A 109 1.87 -3.44 6.01
N VAL A 110 1.26 -4.10 6.99
CA VAL A 110 0.00 -3.65 7.59
C VAL A 110 0.31 -2.59 8.63
N GLU A 111 -0.17 -1.38 8.42
CA GLU A 111 0.00 -0.25 9.36
C GLU A 111 -1.12 -0.22 10.40
N TYR A 112 -2.35 -0.52 10.00
CA TYR A 112 -3.46 -0.67 10.93
C TYR A 112 -4.56 -1.55 10.36
N ALA A 113 -5.42 -2.05 11.24
CA ALA A 113 -6.67 -2.69 10.86
C ALA A 113 -7.78 -2.21 11.81
N ARG A 114 -8.91 -1.79 11.26
CA ARG A 114 -10.07 -1.29 12.00
C ARG A 114 -11.29 -2.10 11.62
N ALA A 115 -11.85 -2.83 12.58
CA ALA A 115 -13.11 -3.52 12.38
C ALA A 115 -14.25 -2.52 12.17
N LEU A 116 -15.18 -2.84 11.27
CA LEU A 116 -16.39 -2.07 11.02
C LEU A 116 -17.62 -2.83 11.54
N GLU A 117 -18.71 -2.11 11.76
CA GLU A 117 -19.98 -2.68 12.23
C GLU A 117 -20.84 -3.26 11.09
N SER A 118 -20.36 -3.18 9.85
CA SER A 118 -21.09 -3.67 8.68
C SER A 118 -20.95 -5.18 8.52
N ASN A 119 -22.07 -5.83 8.15
CA ASN A 119 -22.13 -7.25 7.85
C ASN A 119 -21.47 -7.63 6.51
N PHE A 120 -21.29 -6.65 5.62
CA PHE A 120 -20.72 -6.86 4.29
C PHE A 120 -19.26 -6.38 4.23
N ARG A 121 -18.96 -5.14 4.65
CA ARG A 121 -17.59 -4.63 4.76
C ARG A 121 -17.15 -4.70 6.21
N ILE A 122 -16.34 -5.68 6.55
CA ILE A 122 -16.06 -6.05 7.93
C ILE A 122 -14.88 -5.31 8.54
N ALA A 123 -13.97 -4.77 7.73
CA ALA A 123 -12.81 -4.02 8.20
C ALA A 123 -12.27 -3.06 7.14
N ASP A 124 -11.59 -2.02 7.60
CA ASP A 124 -10.66 -1.22 6.83
C ASP A 124 -9.23 -1.56 7.26
N VAL A 125 -8.35 -1.86 6.31
CA VAL A 125 -6.95 -2.23 6.58
C VAL A 125 -6.01 -1.32 5.82
N GLY A 126 -5.15 -0.61 6.54
CA GLY A 126 -4.09 0.22 5.96
C GLY A 126 -2.88 -0.64 5.62
N ILE A 127 -2.53 -0.74 4.34
CA ILE A 127 -1.32 -1.39 3.83
C ILE A 127 -0.36 -0.34 3.30
N SER A 128 0.84 -0.27 3.87
CA SER A 128 1.94 0.53 3.33
C SER A 128 2.73 -0.24 2.26
N PHE A 129 3.12 0.46 1.21
CA PHE A 129 4.04 0.06 0.17
C PHE A 129 5.37 0.78 0.42
N ASP A 130 6.45 0.02 0.63
CA ASP A 130 7.81 0.46 1.01
C ASP A 130 7.87 1.41 2.23
N GLY A 131 6.79 1.49 3.02
CA GLY A 131 6.66 2.46 4.11
C GLY A 131 6.44 3.92 3.64
N GLU A 132 6.28 4.16 2.34
CA GLU A 132 6.17 5.51 1.78
C GLU A 132 4.73 5.88 1.38
N LEU A 133 3.96 4.90 0.93
CA LEU A 133 2.58 5.07 0.48
C LEU A 133 1.67 4.11 1.26
N LEU A 134 0.64 4.62 1.92
CA LEU A 134 -0.37 3.85 2.62
C LEU A 134 -1.65 3.79 1.80
N ALA A 135 -2.20 2.62 1.52
CA ALA A 135 -3.52 2.46 0.93
C ALA A 135 -4.46 1.69 1.87
N VAL A 136 -5.72 2.10 1.90
CA VAL A 136 -6.76 1.53 2.76
C VAL A 136 -7.60 0.56 1.94
N PHE A 137 -7.42 -0.72 2.21
CA PHE A 137 -8.17 -1.81 1.63
C PHE A 137 -9.46 -2.03 2.41
N GLY A 138 -10.59 -2.13 1.71
CA GLY A 138 -11.84 -2.58 2.28
C GLY A 138 -11.90 -4.10 2.30
N VAL A 139 -12.06 -4.71 3.47
CA VAL A 139 -12.24 -6.17 3.57
C VAL A 139 -13.72 -6.47 3.60
N ASN A 140 -14.19 -7.15 2.56
CA ASN A 140 -15.58 -7.57 2.41
C ASN A 140 -15.72 -9.06 2.75
N ARG A 141 -16.84 -9.40 3.39
CA ARG A 141 -17.28 -10.76 3.68
C ARG A 141 -18.55 -11.03 2.88
N ARG A 142 -18.54 -12.10 2.09
CA ARG A 142 -19.71 -12.64 1.42
C ARG A 142 -19.98 -14.03 1.98
N ARG A 143 -21.22 -14.29 2.37
CA ARG A 143 -21.65 -15.61 2.82
C ARG A 143 -22.37 -16.29 1.66
N SER A 144 -21.86 -17.42 1.20
CA SER A 144 -22.50 -18.23 0.16
C SER A 144 -22.42 -19.70 0.55
N GLY A 145 -23.56 -20.41 0.51
CA GLY A 145 -23.62 -21.84 0.82
C GLY A 145 -23.14 -22.22 2.24
N GLY A 146 -23.23 -21.33 3.21
CA GLY A 146 -22.76 -21.57 4.59
C GLY A 146 -21.27 -21.31 4.82
N VAL A 147 -20.51 -21.00 3.77
CA VAL A 147 -19.07 -20.66 3.84
C VAL A 147 -18.90 -19.14 3.74
N ASP A 148 -17.98 -18.61 4.54
CA ASP A 148 -17.55 -17.21 4.45
C ASP A 148 -16.43 -17.07 3.43
N ALA A 149 -16.69 -16.31 2.36
CA ALA A 149 -15.70 -15.85 1.40
C ALA A 149 -15.30 -14.41 1.73
N TYR A 150 -13.99 -14.12 1.64
CA TYR A 150 -13.46 -12.80 1.91
C TYR A 150 -12.80 -12.24 0.65
N ALA A 151 -12.98 -10.94 0.44
CA ALA A 151 -12.29 -10.20 -0.61
C ALA A 151 -11.71 -8.93 -0.01
N ALA A 152 -10.52 -8.54 -0.46
CA ALA A 152 -9.94 -7.24 -0.18
C ALA A 152 -10.02 -6.38 -1.44
N GLU A 153 -10.62 -5.21 -1.31
CA GLU A 153 -10.79 -4.26 -2.41
C GLU A 153 -9.86 -3.06 -2.16
N PRO A 154 -8.92 -2.77 -3.08
CA PRO A 154 -8.11 -1.56 -3.00
C PRO A 154 -9.01 -0.31 -3.16
N PRO A 155 -8.54 0.88 -2.74
CA PRO A 155 -9.27 2.10 -3.00
C PRO A 155 -9.38 2.35 -4.51
N ALA A 156 -10.49 2.93 -4.97
CA ALA A 156 -10.77 3.13 -6.39
C ALA A 156 -9.71 3.94 -7.15
N SER A 157 -8.93 4.73 -6.41
CA SER A 157 -7.84 5.56 -6.94
C SER A 157 -6.49 4.84 -7.01
N LEU A 158 -6.42 3.56 -6.61
CA LEU A 158 -5.24 2.70 -6.73
C LEU A 158 -5.53 1.54 -7.68
N GLU A 159 -4.79 1.48 -8.77
CA GLU A 159 -4.72 0.31 -9.63
C GLU A 159 -3.40 -0.43 -9.35
N ILE A 160 -3.48 -1.74 -9.10
CA ILE A 160 -2.32 -2.61 -8.94
C ILE A 160 -2.28 -3.55 -10.14
N ARG A 161 -1.38 -3.29 -11.09
CA ARG A 161 -1.28 -4.07 -12.35
C ARG A 161 -0.58 -5.40 -12.17
N ASP A 162 0.33 -5.49 -11.20
CA ASP A 162 0.99 -6.73 -10.85
C ASP A 162 0.02 -7.63 -10.07
N LYS A 163 -0.35 -8.77 -10.68
CA LYS A 163 -1.29 -9.73 -10.08
C LYS A 163 -0.76 -10.34 -8.79
N ASN A 164 0.54 -10.62 -8.72
CA ASN A 164 1.16 -11.20 -7.52
C ASN A 164 1.15 -10.18 -6.37
N LEU A 165 1.49 -8.92 -6.68
CA LEU A 165 1.41 -7.85 -5.68
C LEU A 165 -0.02 -7.63 -5.17
N LEU A 166 -0.99 -7.64 -6.08
CA LEU A 166 -2.41 -7.52 -5.74
C LEU A 166 -2.87 -8.69 -4.85
N GLU A 167 -2.49 -9.93 -5.17
CA GLU A 167 -2.81 -11.10 -4.37
C GLU A 167 -2.16 -11.04 -2.98
N GLN A 168 -0.89 -10.63 -2.90
CA GLN A 168 -0.18 -10.50 -1.62
C GLN A 168 -0.81 -9.42 -0.73
N ALA A 169 -1.07 -8.23 -1.29
CA ALA A 169 -1.76 -7.16 -0.57
C ALA A 169 -3.16 -7.60 -0.13
N GLY A 170 -3.88 -8.29 -1.02
CA GLY A 170 -5.21 -8.82 -0.72
C GLY A 170 -5.21 -9.83 0.42
N ARG A 171 -4.27 -10.77 0.43
CA ARG A 171 -4.11 -11.75 1.53
C ARG A 171 -3.78 -11.06 2.84
N LEU A 172 -2.81 -10.13 2.85
CA LEU A 172 -2.45 -9.36 4.05
C LEU A 172 -3.65 -8.58 4.61
N ALA A 173 -4.42 -7.91 3.74
CA ALA A 173 -5.64 -7.21 4.13
C ALA A 173 -6.67 -8.17 4.74
N ILE A 174 -6.95 -9.29 4.08
CA ILE A 174 -7.93 -10.28 4.56
C ILE A 174 -7.53 -10.83 5.93
N ASP A 175 -6.27 -11.23 6.09
CA ASP A 175 -5.80 -11.83 7.34
C ASP A 175 -5.86 -10.84 8.51
N ALA A 176 -5.41 -9.60 8.30
CA ALA A 176 -5.51 -8.54 9.30
C ALA A 176 -6.98 -8.17 9.59
N GLY A 177 -7.82 -8.07 8.57
CA GLY A 177 -9.23 -7.73 8.68
C GLY A 177 -10.02 -8.80 9.45
N LYS A 178 -9.78 -10.09 9.16
CA LYS A 178 -10.37 -11.20 9.91
C LYS A 178 -9.95 -11.14 11.37
N LYS A 179 -8.66 -10.93 11.65
CA LYS A 179 -8.13 -10.88 13.02
C LYS A 179 -8.86 -9.83 13.86
N VAL A 180 -9.05 -8.61 13.35
CA VAL A 180 -9.76 -7.55 14.10
C VAL A 180 -11.27 -7.75 14.15
N PHE A 181 -11.88 -8.32 13.10
CA PHE A 181 -13.32 -8.59 13.09
C PHE A 181 -13.72 -9.66 14.12
N TYR A 182 -12.95 -10.74 14.23
CA TYR A 182 -13.21 -11.80 15.18
C TYR A 182 -12.81 -11.45 16.61
N ALA A 183 -11.80 -10.59 16.82
CA ALA A 183 -11.44 -10.13 18.17
C ALA A 183 -12.52 -9.25 18.83
N ARG A 184 -13.47 -8.70 18.05
CA ARG A 184 -14.58 -7.87 18.55
C ARG A 184 -15.84 -8.68 18.88
N ARG A 185 -15.90 -9.97 18.52
CA ARG A 185 -17.04 -10.86 18.74
C ARG A 185 -16.75 -11.84 19.87
#